data_AF-A0A382PFT1-F1
#
_entry.id   AF-A0A382PFT1-F1
#
_cell.length_a   1.000
_cell.length_b   1.000
_cell.length_c   1.000
_cell.angle_alpha   90.00
_cell.angle_beta   90.00
_cell.angle_gamma   90.00
#
_symmetry.space_group_name_H-M   'P 1'
#
loop_
_entity.id
_entity.type
_entity.pdbx_description
1 polymer ?
#
loop_
_entity_poly.entity_id
_entity_poly.type
_entity_poly.pdbx_seq_one_letter_code
_entity_poly.pdbx_strand_id
1 'polypeptide(L)'
;VSSPLVNLLGMSRGALERYFVDRGEPPYRARQMMRWMYSRSILEPEQMTDLSVGLRASLLTAVNVELPCAKKLQRSTDGTL
;
A
#
# COMPACT_ATOMS: atom_id res chain seq x y z
N VAL A 1 13.54 -9.08 11.81
CA VAL A 1 13.20 -9.46 10.42
C VAL A 1 12.08 -8.54 9.94
N SER A 2 12.41 -7.46 9.23
CA SER A 2 11.39 -6.57 8.67
C SER A 2 10.93 -7.15 7.35
N SER A 3 9.80 -7.85 7.35
CA SER A 3 9.15 -8.25 6.09
C SER A 3 8.88 -6.99 5.26
N PRO A 4 9.21 -6.98 3.96
CA PRO A 4 9.05 -5.80 3.13
C PRO A 4 7.56 -5.52 2.98
N LEU A 5 7.12 -4.40 3.56
CA LEU A 5 5.77 -3.89 3.31
C LEU A 5 5.64 -3.62 1.82
N VAL A 6 4.56 -4.11 1.21
CA VAL A 6 4.35 -3.94 -0.23
C VAL A 6 4.07 -2.47 -0.50
N ASN A 7 4.82 -1.83 -1.39
CA ASN A 7 4.52 -0.46 -1.81
C ASN A 7 3.48 -0.51 -2.93
N LEU A 8 2.22 -0.20 -2.63
CA LEU A 8 1.15 -0.12 -3.62
C LEU A 8 1.23 1.16 -4.49
N LEU A 9 1.96 2.18 -4.02
CA LEU A 9 2.24 3.39 -4.80
C LEU A 9 3.20 3.06 -5.95
N GLY A 10 2.72 3.25 -7.18
CA GLY A 10 3.49 2.99 -8.39
C GLY A 10 3.19 1.64 -9.05
N MET A 11 2.38 0.80 -8.42
CA MET A 11 1.88 -0.40 -9.08
C MET A 11 0.88 -0.03 -10.19
N SER A 12 1.02 -0.68 -11.35
CA SER A 12 0.03 -0.56 -12.42
C SER A 12 -1.32 -1.13 -11.97
N ARG A 13 -2.41 -0.66 -12.59
CA ARG A 13 -3.79 -1.10 -12.29
C ARG A 13 -3.90 -2.64 -12.18
N GLY A 14 -3.35 -3.36 -13.14
CA GLY A 14 -3.41 -4.84 -13.15
C GLY A 14 -2.66 -5.51 -12.00
N ALA A 15 -1.54 -4.93 -11.54
CA ALA A 15 -0.81 -5.44 -10.38
C ALA A 15 -1.60 -5.20 -9.09
N LEU A 16 -2.24 -4.03 -8.95
CA LEU A 16 -3.15 -3.75 -7.84
C LEU A 16 -4.34 -4.71 -7.87
N GLU A 17 -5.02 -4.85 -9.00
CA GLU A 17 -6.15 -5.77 -9.16
C GLU A 17 -5.76 -7.20 -8.79
N ARG A 18 -4.60 -7.67 -9.25
CA ARG A 18 -4.08 -9.00 -8.89
C ARG A 18 -3.82 -9.13 -7.40
N TYR A 19 -3.24 -8.11 -6.76
CA TYR A 19 -2.98 -8.10 -5.32
C TYR A 19 -4.26 -8.21 -4.48
N PHE A 20 -5.31 -7.50 -4.88
CA PHE A 20 -6.62 -7.62 -4.21
C PHE A 20 -7.27 -8.99 -4.49
N VAL A 21 -7.24 -9.46 -5.74
CA VAL A 21 -7.82 -10.77 -6.12
C VAL A 21 -7.13 -11.92 -5.40
N ASP A 22 -5.81 -11.88 -5.24
CA ASP A 22 -5.02 -12.89 -4.51
C ASP A 22 -5.44 -12.99 -3.03
N ARG A 23 -5.94 -11.89 -2.47
CA ARG A 23 -6.46 -11.79 -1.10
C ARG A 23 -7.96 -12.13 -0.98
N GLY A 24 -8.61 -12.52 -2.07
CA GLY A 24 -10.05 -12.76 -2.11
C GLY A 24 -10.90 -11.47 -2.14
N GLU A 25 -10.28 -10.32 -2.37
CA GLU A 25 -10.97 -9.04 -2.50
C GLU A 25 -11.31 -8.76 -3.97
N PRO A 26 -12.48 -8.18 -4.27
CA PRO A 26 -12.89 -7.97 -5.65
C PRO A 26 -12.05 -6.85 -6.31
N PRO A 27 -11.78 -6.96 -7.63
CA PRO A 27 -10.85 -6.07 -8.35
C PRO A 27 -11.30 -4.60 -8.38
N TYR A 28 -12.59 -4.33 -8.17
CA TYR A 28 -13.08 -2.95 -8.08
C TYR A 28 -12.52 -2.21 -6.84
N ARG A 29 -12.10 -2.92 -5.78
CA ARG A 29 -11.45 -2.31 -4.60
C ARG A 29 -10.13 -1.66 -4.97
N ALA A 30 -9.36 -2.30 -5.85
CA ALA A 30 -8.14 -1.72 -6.41
C ALA A 30 -8.44 -0.39 -7.12
N ARG A 31 -9.52 -0.34 -7.92
CA ARG A 31 -9.93 0.88 -8.62
C ARG A 31 -10.39 1.99 -7.66
N GLN A 32 -11.09 1.65 -6.58
CA GLN A 32 -11.42 2.60 -5.52
C GLN A 32 -10.15 3.16 -4.88
N MET A 33 -9.20 2.31 -4.51
CA MET A 33 -7.94 2.73 -3.92
C MET A 33 -7.16 3.65 -4.86
N MET A 34 -7.06 3.29 -6.16
CA MET A 34 -6.44 4.16 -7.16
C MET A 34 -7.10 5.54 -7.23
N ARG A 35 -8.42 5.63 -7.14
CA ARG A 35 -9.11 6.94 -7.11
C ARG A 35 -8.68 7.77 -5.91
N TRP A 36 -8.55 7.17 -4.72
CA TRP A 36 -8.07 7.88 -3.54
C TRP A 36 -6.60 8.32 -3.71
N MET A 37 -5.74 7.43 -4.19
CA MET A 37 -4.31 7.72 -4.39
C MET A 37 -4.04 8.75 -5.48
N TYR A 38 -4.72 8.67 -6.64
CA TYR A 38 -4.44 9.54 -7.78
C TYR A 38 -5.33 10.79 -7.85
N SER A 39 -6.60 10.71 -7.41
CA SER A 39 -7.50 11.88 -7.47
C SER A 39 -7.48 12.72 -6.20
N ARG A 40 -7.27 12.08 -5.04
CA ARG A 40 -7.26 12.79 -3.74
C ARG A 40 -5.86 12.89 -3.14
N SER A 41 -4.85 12.24 -3.72
CA SER A 41 -3.51 12.12 -3.13
C SER A 41 -3.54 11.54 -1.71
N ILE A 42 -4.57 10.74 -1.40
CA ILE A 42 -4.75 10.09 -0.11
C ILE A 42 -4.21 8.68 -0.22
N LEU A 43 -3.26 8.40 0.67
CA LEU A 43 -2.50 7.17 0.69
C LEU A 43 -2.85 6.34 1.92
N GLU A 44 -3.21 7.00 3.02
CA GLU A 44 -3.64 6.34 4.25
C GLU A 44 -4.95 5.56 4.06
N PRO A 45 -4.95 4.23 4.29
CA PRO A 45 -6.16 3.42 4.21
C PRO A 45 -7.23 3.88 5.20
N GLU A 46 -6.82 4.44 6.35
CA GLU A 46 -7.72 4.96 7.39
C GLU A 46 -8.60 6.11 6.88
N GLN A 47 -8.04 6.96 6.02
CA GLN A 47 -8.72 8.09 5.41
C GLN A 47 -9.64 7.67 4.24
N MET A 48 -9.49 6.46 3.72
CA MET A 48 -10.34 5.94 2.64
C MET A 48 -11.66 5.41 3.20
N THR A 49 -12.61 6.32 3.44
CA THR A 49 -13.93 5.99 4.01
C THR A 49 -14.79 5.10 3.12
N ASP A 50 -14.51 5.04 1.82
CA ASP A 50 -15.13 4.11 0.86
C ASP A 50 -14.69 2.64 1.06
N LEU A 51 -13.62 2.39 1.83
CA LEU A 51 -13.12 1.05 2.12
C LEU A 51 -13.72 0.50 3.41
N SER A 52 -14.11 -0.78 3.37
CA SER A 52 -14.64 -1.49 4.55
C SER A 52 -13.58 -1.58 5.66
N VAL A 53 -14.02 -1.62 6.91
CA VAL A 53 -13.12 -1.69 8.08
C VAL A 53 -12.12 -2.85 7.99
N GLY A 54 -12.57 -4.02 7.53
CA GLY A 54 -11.72 -5.20 7.38
C GLY A 54 -10.61 -5.01 6.35
N LEU A 55 -10.93 -4.35 5.22
CA LEU A 55 -9.96 -4.04 4.19
C LEU A 55 -8.95 -2.99 4.68
N ARG A 56 -9.40 -1.96 5.40
CA ARG A 56 -8.50 -0.96 6.01
C ARG A 56 -7.51 -1.61 6.97
N ALA A 57 -7.98 -2.50 7.85
CA ALA A 57 -7.11 -3.24 8.78
C ALA A 57 -6.12 -4.17 8.05
N SER A 58 -6.58 -4.89 7.01
CA SER A 58 -5.72 -5.74 6.18
C SER A 58 -4.65 -4.93 5.43
N LEU A 59 -5.02 -3.74 4.92
CA LEU A 59 -4.09 -2.85 4.23
C LEU A 59 -3.07 -2.24 5.20
N LEU A 60 -3.49 -1.81 6.39
CA LEU A 60 -2.58 -1.28 7.43
C LEU A 60 -1.49 -2.29 7.85
N THR A 61 -1.81 -3.58 7.83
CA THR A 61 -0.86 -4.65 8.22
C THR A 61 -0.03 -5.16 7.06
N ALA A 62 -0.52 -5.02 5.83
CA ALA A 62 0.12 -5.61 4.64
C ALA A 62 0.81 -4.60 3.72
N VAL A 63 0.47 -3.33 3.85
CA VAL A 63 0.86 -2.26 2.92
C VAL A 63 1.32 -1.07 3.72
N ASN A 64 2.55 -0.61 3.43
CA ASN A 64 2.97 0.71 3.88
C ASN A 64 2.62 1.69 2.78
N VAL A 65 1.47 2.34 2.88
CA VAL A 65 1.14 3.47 2.00
C VAL A 65 1.56 4.78 2.67
N GLU A 66 2.73 4.79 3.32
CA GLU A 66 3.37 6.03 3.72
C GLU A 66 4.14 6.58 2.51
N LEU A 67 3.93 7.86 2.19
CA LEU A 67 4.98 8.65 1.54
C LEU A 67 6.26 8.45 2.36
N PRO A 68 7.45 8.30 1.74
CA PRO A 68 8.68 8.13 2.47
C PRO A 68 8.97 9.41 3.26
N CYS A 69 8.37 9.54 4.44
CA CYS A 69 8.88 10.42 5.46
C CYS A 69 10.19 9.78 5.87
N ALA A 70 11.29 10.36 5.41
CA ALA A 70 12.66 9.88 5.52
C ALA A 70 13.01 9.30 6.90
N LYS A 71 12.65 8.05 7.20
CA LYS A 71 13.03 7.33 8.42
C LYS A 71 13.10 5.82 8.18
N LYS A 72 14.08 5.44 7.39
CA LYS A 72 15.24 4.69 7.87
C LYS A 72 16.06 4.36 6.64
N LEU A 73 17.15 5.09 6.48
CA LEU A 73 18.37 4.52 5.95
C LEU A 73 18.56 3.20 6.71
N GLN A 74 18.21 2.09 6.08
CA GLN A 74 18.73 0.82 6.50
C GLN A 74 20.22 0.96 6.20
N ARG A 75 20.98 1.38 7.22
CA ARG A 75 22.41 1.13 7.28
C ARG A 75 22.52 -0.38 7.14
N SER A 76 22.71 -0.83 5.91
CA SER A 76 23.31 -2.12 5.69
C SER A 76 24.66 -2.02 6.37
N THR A 77 24.85 -2.84 7.38
CA THR A 77 26.14 -3.08 8.03
C THR A 77 27.01 -3.86 7.05
N ASP A 78 27.27 -3.31 5.88
CA ASP A 78 28.33 -3.79 5.02
C ASP A 78 29.04 -2.55 4.53
N GLY A 79 30.03 -2.17 5.34
CA GLY A 79 30.87 -1.04 5.02
C GLY A 79 31.60 -1.35 3.73
N THR A 80 31.44 -0.49 2.73
CA THR A 80 32.58 0.04 1.99
C THR A 80 32.19 1.42 1.48
N LEU A 81 33.11 2.35 1.72
CA LEU A 81 33.09 3.77 1.36
C LEU A 81 32.97 3.98 -0.16
#